data_AF-A0A811U9L4-F1
#
_entry.id   AF-A0A811U9L4-F1
#
_cell.length_a   1.000
_cell.length_b   1.000
_cell.length_c   1.000
_cell.angle_alpha   90.00
_cell.angle_beta   90.00
_cell.angle_gamma   90.00
#
_symmetry.space_group_name_H-M   'P 1'
#
loop_
_entity.id
_entity.type
_entity.pdbx_description
1 polymer ?
#
loop_
_entity_poly.entity_id
_entity_poly.type
_entity_poly.pdbx_seq_one_letter_code
_entity_poly.pdbx_strand_id
1 'polypeptide(L)'
;MALNGSRRSQAFNAFLIVALALSSTLLMHVVQAQEPRRDDKWPPPAVLKMAKIFHDICVEKTGVTEEAIKEFSDGQIHDDEALKCYMNCLFHEIDVVDDNGDVHLETLYNTVPGTVRDKL
;
A
#
# COMPACT_ATOMS: atom_id res chain seq x y z
N MET A 1 27.98 -34.59 42.87
CA MET A 1 28.35 -33.42 42.04
C MET A 1 27.63 -33.32 40.68
N ALA A 2 26.67 -34.20 40.33
CA ALA A 2 26.05 -34.22 39.00
C ALA A 2 24.82 -33.28 38.82
N LEU A 3 24.14 -32.88 39.90
CA LEU A 3 22.90 -32.10 39.83
C LEU A 3 23.10 -30.61 39.45
N ASN A 4 24.31 -30.08 39.64
CA ASN A 4 24.62 -28.66 39.42
C ASN A 4 24.87 -28.30 37.94
N GLY A 5 25.32 -29.27 37.13
CA GLY A 5 25.56 -29.09 35.69
C GLY A 5 24.27 -29.10 34.86
N SER A 6 23.32 -29.97 35.21
CA SER A 6 22.03 -30.08 34.54
C SER A 6 21.15 -28.84 34.72
N ARG A 7 21.12 -28.28 35.94
CA ARG A 7 20.37 -27.05 36.26
C ARG A 7 20.92 -25.80 35.54
N ARG A 8 22.24 -25.75 35.36
CA ARG A 8 22.94 -24.65 34.68
C ARG A 8 22.75 -24.71 33.15
N SER A 9 22.71 -25.93 32.59
CA SER A 9 22.37 -26.15 31.17
C SER A 9 20.90 -25.85 30.87
N GLN A 10 19.97 -26.22 31.76
CA GLN A 10 18.54 -25.88 31.64
C GLN A 10 18.31 -24.36 31.68
N ALA A 11 18.97 -23.64 32.60
CA ALA A 11 18.86 -22.18 32.69
C ALA A 11 19.43 -21.48 31.45
N PHE A 12 20.54 -21.98 30.89
CA PHE A 12 21.14 -21.42 29.68
C PHE A 12 20.27 -21.64 28.43
N ASN A 13 19.70 -22.84 28.30
CA ASN A 13 18.76 -23.15 27.22
C ASN A 13 17.48 -22.32 27.33
N ALA A 14 16.94 -22.12 28.53
CA ALA A 14 15.77 -21.27 28.76
C ALA A 14 16.07 -19.80 28.39
N PHE A 15 17.25 -19.29 28.73
CA PHE A 15 17.66 -17.94 28.39
C PHE A 15 17.82 -17.75 26.87
N LEU A 16 18.43 -18.72 26.18
CA LEU A 16 18.54 -18.71 24.71
C LEU A 16 17.17 -18.75 24.02
N ILE A 17 16.23 -19.55 24.51
CA ILE A 17 14.87 -19.63 23.97
C ILE A 17 14.14 -18.29 24.12
N VAL A 18 14.22 -17.65 25.29
CA VAL A 18 13.60 -16.34 25.52
C VAL A 18 14.24 -15.27 24.66
N ALA A 19 15.57 -15.26 24.53
CA ALA A 19 16.27 -14.31 23.68
C ALA A 19 15.92 -14.46 22.19
N LEU A 20 15.81 -15.71 21.70
CA LEU A 20 15.38 -16.01 20.33
C LEU A 20 13.91 -15.67 20.07
N ALA A 21 13.03 -15.89 21.06
CA ALA A 21 11.62 -15.51 20.95
C ALA A 21 11.46 -13.99 20.88
N LEU A 22 12.17 -13.23 21.75
CA LEU A 22 12.13 -11.77 21.76
C LEU A 22 12.70 -11.18 20.46
N SER A 23 13.84 -11.69 19.98
CA SER A 23 14.41 -11.23 18.71
C SER A 23 13.50 -11.55 17.51
N SER A 24 12.87 -12.72 17.49
CA SER A 24 11.89 -13.09 16.45
C SER A 24 10.63 -12.21 16.49
N THR A 25 10.14 -11.84 17.67
CA THR A 25 8.97 -10.93 17.78
C THR A 25 9.32 -9.52 17.32
N LEU A 26 10.52 -9.00 17.64
CA LEU A 26 10.96 -7.68 17.20
C LEU A 26 11.07 -7.60 15.66
N LEU A 27 11.52 -8.68 15.02
CA LEU A 27 11.59 -8.80 13.56
C LEU A 27 10.21 -8.82 12.88
N MET A 28 9.13 -9.23 13.56
CA MET A 28 7.79 -9.18 12.95
C MET A 28 7.18 -7.77 12.92
N HIS A 29 7.54 -6.89 13.85
CA HIS A 29 6.99 -5.53 13.91
C HIS A 29 7.57 -4.62 12.80
N VAL A 30 8.78 -4.92 12.31
CA VAL A 30 9.40 -4.16 11.20
C VAL A 30 8.82 -4.49 9.81
N VAL A 31 7.88 -5.45 9.71
CA VAL A 31 7.29 -5.91 8.43
C VAL A 31 5.88 -5.33 8.20
N GLN A 32 5.41 -4.38 9.01
CA GLN A 32 4.16 -3.69 8.67
C GLN A 32 4.39 -2.76 7.47
N ALA A 33 3.53 -2.87 6.46
CA ALA A 33 3.52 -1.92 5.35
C ALA A 33 3.38 -0.50 5.91
N GLN A 34 4.19 0.43 5.39
CA GLN A 34 4.08 1.83 5.77
C GLN A 34 2.66 2.32 5.42
N GLU A 35 1.94 2.84 6.42
CA GLU A 35 0.60 3.41 6.18
C GLU A 35 0.70 4.56 5.16
N PRO A 36 -0.26 4.68 4.22
CA PRO A 36 -0.31 5.80 3.31
C PRO A 36 -0.34 7.13 4.07
N ARG A 37 0.53 8.06 3.69
CA ARG A 37 0.51 9.40 4.28
C ARG A 37 -0.85 10.07 4.00
N ARG A 38 -1.54 10.52 5.04
CA ARG A 38 -2.79 11.28 5.00
C ARG A 38 -2.69 12.46 5.97
N ASP A 39 -2.33 13.63 5.47
CA ASP A 39 -2.29 14.86 6.25
C ASP A 39 -2.86 16.03 5.45
N ASP A 40 -2.99 17.21 6.07
CA ASP A 40 -3.59 18.40 5.46
C ASP A 40 -2.89 18.86 4.16
N LYS A 41 -1.68 18.36 3.89
CA LYS A 41 -0.87 18.71 2.70
C LYS A 41 -0.77 17.56 1.71
N TRP A 42 -1.18 16.33 2.06
CA TRP A 42 -0.99 15.15 1.23
C TRP A 42 -2.14 14.13 1.35
N PRO A 43 -2.77 13.72 0.23
CA PRO A 43 -2.53 14.20 -1.14
C PRO A 43 -2.87 15.70 -1.34
N PRO A 44 -2.23 16.42 -2.27
CA PRO A 44 -2.49 17.85 -2.44
C PRO A 44 -3.98 18.11 -2.75
N PRO A 45 -4.68 19.01 -2.04
CA PRO A 45 -6.13 19.22 -2.21
C PRO A 45 -6.54 19.59 -3.64
N ALA A 46 -5.70 20.33 -4.36
CA ALA A 46 -5.94 20.67 -5.76
C ALA A 46 -5.94 19.44 -6.68
N VAL A 47 -5.08 18.45 -6.40
CA VAL A 47 -5.02 17.19 -7.14
C VAL A 47 -6.27 16.36 -6.85
N LEU A 48 -6.70 16.27 -5.59
CA LEU A 48 -7.95 15.59 -5.23
C LEU A 48 -9.17 16.19 -5.94
N LYS A 49 -9.25 17.53 -6.01
CA LYS A 49 -10.33 18.22 -6.72
C LYS A 49 -10.35 17.90 -8.22
N MET A 50 -9.19 17.79 -8.86
CA MET A 50 -9.07 17.42 -10.26
C MET A 50 -9.40 15.94 -10.49
N ALA A 51 -8.84 15.06 -9.65
CA ALA A 51 -9.05 13.62 -9.72
C ALA A 51 -10.53 13.23 -9.52
N LYS A 52 -11.30 14.03 -8.76
CA LYS A 52 -12.73 13.78 -8.54
C LYS A 52 -13.52 13.65 -9.85
N ILE A 53 -13.18 14.43 -10.88
CA ILE A 53 -13.89 14.39 -12.16
C ILE A 53 -13.76 13.00 -12.80
N PHE A 54 -12.54 12.46 -12.82
CA PHE A 54 -12.26 11.14 -13.39
C PHE A 54 -12.78 10.01 -12.51
N HIS A 55 -12.71 10.18 -11.19
CA HIS A 55 -13.32 9.26 -10.24
C HIS A 55 -14.82 9.13 -10.46
N ASP A 56 -15.57 10.24 -10.55
CA ASP A 56 -17.02 10.21 -10.76
C ASP A 56 -17.38 9.46 -12.06
N ILE A 57 -16.65 9.73 -13.15
CA ILE A 57 -16.81 9.04 -14.44
C ILE A 57 -16.54 7.53 -14.30
N CYS A 58 -15.44 7.16 -13.65
CA CYS A 58 -15.00 5.78 -13.58
C CYS A 58 -15.82 4.94 -12.60
N VAL A 59 -16.36 5.52 -11.52
CA VAL A 59 -17.35 4.86 -10.65
C VAL A 59 -18.60 4.54 -11.46
N GLU A 60 -19.13 5.53 -12.21
CA GLU A 60 -20.32 5.33 -13.05
C GLU A 60 -20.10 4.24 -14.11
N LYS A 61 -18.94 4.25 -14.79
CA LYS A 61 -18.64 3.28 -15.86
C LYS A 61 -18.44 1.85 -15.38
N THR A 62 -17.88 1.65 -14.19
CA THR A 62 -17.38 0.34 -13.75
C THR A 62 -18.26 -0.29 -12.67
N GLY A 63 -19.04 0.51 -11.95
CA GLY A 63 -19.85 0.02 -10.83
C GLY A 63 -19.03 -0.38 -9.60
N VAL A 64 -17.75 0.02 -9.53
CA VAL A 64 -16.94 -0.17 -8.32
C VAL A 64 -17.59 0.55 -7.14
N THR A 65 -17.49 -0.03 -5.94
CA THR A 65 -18.02 0.59 -4.73
C THR A 65 -17.01 1.55 -4.10
N GLU A 66 -17.51 2.60 -3.42
CA GLU A 66 -16.65 3.50 -2.65
C GLU A 66 -15.91 2.76 -1.54
N GLU A 67 -16.53 1.73 -0.98
CA GLU A 67 -15.90 0.87 0.03
C GLU A 67 -14.70 0.11 -0.54
N ALA A 68 -14.79 -0.44 -1.75
CA ALA A 68 -13.67 -1.12 -2.41
C ALA A 68 -12.53 -0.13 -2.73
N ILE A 69 -12.86 1.05 -3.26
CA ILE A 69 -11.84 2.10 -3.50
C ILE A 69 -11.15 2.49 -2.19
N LYS A 70 -11.92 2.71 -1.12
CA LYS A 70 -11.39 3.14 0.17
C LYS A 70 -10.52 2.07 0.82
N GLU A 71 -10.95 0.81 0.80
CA GLU A 71 -10.18 -0.30 1.37
C GLU A 71 -8.85 -0.49 0.63
N PHE A 72 -8.82 -0.34 -0.69
CA PHE A 72 -7.57 -0.36 -1.45
C PHE A 72 -6.68 0.87 -1.16
N SER A 73 -7.28 2.04 -0.97
CA SER A 73 -6.58 3.31 -0.72
C SER A 73 -5.92 3.37 0.65
N ASP A 74 -6.64 2.95 1.70
CA ASP A 74 -6.25 3.18 3.11
C ASP A 74 -6.13 1.89 3.94
N GLY A 75 -6.64 0.77 3.42
CA GLY A 75 -6.73 -0.51 4.12
C GLY A 75 -5.79 -1.57 3.53
N GLN A 76 -6.32 -2.77 3.31
CA GLN A 76 -5.57 -3.88 2.72
C GLN A 76 -5.81 -4.01 1.22
N ILE A 77 -4.75 -4.38 0.50
CA ILE A 77 -4.86 -4.77 -0.91
C ILE A 77 -5.77 -5.99 -1.00
N HIS A 78 -6.78 -5.90 -1.85
CA HIS A 78 -7.72 -6.96 -2.13
C HIS A 78 -7.94 -7.08 -3.64
N ASP A 79 -8.50 -8.21 -4.05
CA ASP A 79 -8.77 -8.51 -5.45
C ASP A 79 -10.25 -8.26 -5.74
N ASP A 80 -10.54 -7.25 -6.55
CA ASP A 80 -11.88 -6.88 -6.99
C ASP A 80 -11.85 -6.49 -8.48
N GLU A 81 -12.69 -7.14 -9.28
CA GLU A 81 -12.71 -6.95 -10.74
C GLU A 81 -13.22 -5.55 -11.15
N ALA A 82 -14.23 -5.02 -10.46
CA ALA A 82 -14.75 -3.69 -10.75
C ALA A 82 -13.69 -2.62 -10.40
N LEU A 83 -12.93 -2.83 -9.33
CA LEU A 83 -11.81 -1.99 -8.92
C LEU A 83 -10.66 -2.00 -9.92
N LYS A 84 -10.31 -3.17 -10.49
CA LYS A 84 -9.33 -3.25 -11.58
C LYS A 84 -9.79 -2.46 -12.81
N CYS A 85 -11.05 -2.62 -13.20
CA CYS A 85 -11.64 -1.83 -14.28
C CYS A 85 -11.63 -0.33 -13.97
N TYR A 86 -11.88 0.06 -12.71
CA TYR A 86 -11.81 1.45 -12.26
C TYR A 86 -10.40 2.02 -12.39
N MET A 87 -9.37 1.29 -11.96
CA MET A 87 -7.97 1.71 -12.12
C MET A 87 -7.60 1.87 -13.60
N ASN A 88 -8.01 0.93 -14.44
CA ASN A 88 -7.80 1.01 -15.88
C ASN A 88 -8.52 2.23 -16.50
N CYS A 89 -9.77 2.47 -16.09
CA CYS A 89 -10.56 3.62 -16.54
C CYS A 89 -9.86 4.94 -16.22
N LEU A 90 -9.31 5.10 -15.01
CA LEU A 90 -8.60 6.32 -14.62
C LEU A 90 -7.45 6.65 -15.59
N PHE A 91 -6.69 5.66 -16.03
CA PHE A 91 -5.60 5.87 -17.00
C PHE A 91 -6.11 6.22 -18.40
N HIS A 92 -7.24 5.64 -18.82
CA HIS A 92 -7.87 6.01 -20.09
C HIS A 92 -8.39 7.46 -20.07
N GLU A 93 -9.03 7.89 -18.97
CA GLU A 93 -9.60 9.24 -18.87
C GLU A 93 -8.55 10.36 -18.89
N ILE A 94 -7.30 10.06 -18.52
CA ILE A 94 -6.18 11.01 -18.59
C ILE A 94 -5.27 10.81 -19.80
N ASP A 95 -5.67 9.94 -20.75
CA ASP A 95 -4.99 9.71 -22.03
C ASP A 95 -3.53 9.26 -21.88
N VAL A 96 -3.29 8.28 -20.99
CA VAL A 96 -1.94 7.72 -20.75
C VAL A 96 -1.85 6.21 -21.01
N VAL A 97 -2.79 5.68 -21.79
CA VAL A 97 -2.85 4.27 -22.22
C VAL A 97 -2.56 4.20 -23.72
N ASP A 98 -1.84 3.18 -24.14
CA ASP A 98 -1.49 2.94 -25.54
C ASP A 98 -2.59 2.19 -26.31
N ASP A 99 -2.38 1.99 -27.61
CA ASP A 99 -3.35 1.27 -28.48
C ASP A 99 -3.57 -0.20 -28.08
N ASN A 100 -2.69 -0.78 -27.25
CA ASN A 100 -2.81 -2.15 -26.74
C ASN A 100 -3.52 -2.21 -25.38
N GLY A 101 -3.79 -1.06 -24.75
CA GLY A 101 -4.36 -0.99 -23.41
C GLY A 101 -3.32 -0.94 -22.30
N ASP A 102 -2.02 -0.78 -22.62
CA ASP A 102 -0.93 -0.71 -21.65
C ASP A 102 -0.66 0.74 -21.21
N VAL A 103 -0.36 0.94 -19.93
CA VAL A 103 -0.07 2.28 -19.38
C VAL A 103 1.32 2.74 -19.85
N HIS A 104 1.37 3.87 -20.56
CA HIS A 104 2.62 4.55 -20.89
C HIS A 104 3.15 5.30 -19.67
N LEU A 105 4.03 4.64 -18.90
CA LEU A 105 4.55 5.17 -17.63
C LEU A 105 5.28 6.52 -17.73
N GLU A 106 5.96 6.80 -18.85
CA GLU A 106 6.61 8.10 -19.08
C GLU A 106 5.57 9.21 -19.29
N THR A 107 4.54 8.94 -20.10
CA THR A 107 3.42 9.86 -20.31
C THR A 107 2.69 10.12 -18.99
N LEU A 108 2.38 9.06 -18.23
CA LEU A 108 1.79 9.17 -16.91
C LEU A 108 2.63 10.05 -15.98
N TYR A 109 3.94 9.82 -15.90
CA TYR A 109 4.85 10.63 -15.08
C TYR A 109 4.79 12.12 -15.45
N ASN A 110 4.74 12.42 -16.75
CA ASN A 110 4.67 13.80 -17.25
C ASN A 110 3.29 14.46 -17.02
N THR A 111 2.21 13.68 -17.03
CA THR A 111 0.84 14.13 -16.74
C THR A 111 0.61 14.42 -15.25
N VAL A 112 1.29 13.70 -14.35
CA VAL A 112 1.16 13.94 -12.89
C VAL A 112 1.59 15.37 -12.54
N PRO A 113 0.77 16.15 -11.80
CA PRO A 113 1.12 17.50 -11.40
C PRO A 113 2.44 17.55 -10.60
N GLY A 114 3.26 18.58 -10.85
CA GLY A 114 4.57 18.75 -10.20
C GLY A 114 4.52 18.68 -8.66
N THR A 115 3.43 19.15 -8.05
CA THR A 115 3.22 19.06 -6.59
C THR A 115 3.23 17.64 -6.03
N VAL A 116 2.94 16.63 -6.87
CA VAL A 116 3.04 15.21 -6.54
C VAL A 116 4.32 14.63 -7.11
N ARG A 117 4.59 14.85 -8.41
CA ARG A 117 5.73 14.27 -9.12
C ARG A 117 7.08 14.61 -8.49
N ASP A 118 7.26 15.83 -8.00
CA ASP A 118 8.53 16.29 -7.40
C ASP A 118 8.74 15.73 -5.97
N LYS A 119 7.84 14.84 -5.50
CA LYS A 119 7.91 14.12 -4.22
C LYS A 119 8.08 12.60 -4.39
N LEU A 120 8.04 12.11 -5.62
CA LEU A 120 8.35 10.71 -5.99
C LEU A 120 9.87 10.55 -6.14
#